data_AF-A0A8T4F3E0-F1
#
_entry.id   AF-A0A8T4F3E0-F1
#
_cell.length_a   1.000
_cell.length_b   1.000
_cell.length_c   1.000
_cell.angle_alpha   90.00
_cell.angle_beta   90.00
_cell.angle_gamma   90.00
#
_symmetry.space_group_name_H-M   'P 1'
#
loop_
_entity.id
_entity.type
_entity.pdbx_description
1 polymer ?
#
loop_
_entity_poly.entity_id
_entity_poly.type
_entity_poly.pdbx_seq_one_letter_code
_entity_poly.pdbx_strand_id
1 'polypeptide(L)'
;MSRPPSGLLVLIGSGETSPTMVEVHRSAARALGARPRAVLLDTPYAFQENAASISARAREYFARSVGIDVTIGGEVAGADWVFAGPGSPTYALDRWSQTATGADLRARVAAAAGVTVLASAAACTAGIATVPVYEIYKVGAPPHWREGLDLLSPLGLRVVVIPHYDNTEGGTHDTRFCYLGERRLAQMEAELPSDAAVLGIDEHTAVTIELPDGAVTVAGRGGVTIRRTGGQTRLPTGTVIGLRELTDLVRGALGAPPLSPPQAAAAPAPARITLAEVVETCQARFANAIAREDGAGAAQAVLELEDEITTWAADTEVDEGGTSQARERLRLLLARLGGQVRPVAPLVDALLELRTDLRKKGRYDLADSLRTALQRGGVSVEDTPDGPTWSLRKPPA
;
A
#
# COMPACT_ATOMS: atom_id res chain seq x y z
N MET A 1 3.52 16.25 -35.42
CA MET A 1 4.40 16.24 -34.23
C MET A 1 3.49 16.21 -33.02
N SER A 2 3.43 15.08 -32.31
CA SER A 2 2.68 14.96 -31.06
C SER A 2 3.21 15.98 -30.07
N ARG A 3 2.31 16.75 -29.45
CA ARG A 3 2.66 17.69 -28.37
C ARG A 3 3.52 16.92 -27.36
N PRO A 4 4.69 17.43 -26.93
CA PRO A 4 5.46 16.76 -25.89
C PRO A 4 4.55 16.53 -24.67
N PRO A 5 4.64 15.38 -23.99
CA PRO A 5 3.83 15.12 -22.80
C PRO A 5 4.03 16.28 -21.82
N SER A 6 2.92 16.80 -21.29
CA SER A 6 2.97 17.83 -20.25
C SER A 6 3.78 17.32 -19.06
N GLY A 7 4.68 18.16 -18.56
CA GLY A 7 5.50 17.81 -17.41
C GLY A 7 4.66 17.59 -16.16
N LEU A 8 4.89 16.48 -15.45
CA LEU A 8 4.24 16.19 -14.18
C LEU A 8 5.31 15.95 -13.10
N LEU A 9 5.11 16.56 -11.94
CA LEU A 9 5.81 16.18 -10.70
C LEU A 9 4.80 15.57 -9.73
N VAL A 10 5.04 14.33 -9.33
CA VAL A 10 4.20 13.60 -8.38
C VAL A 10 5.04 13.32 -7.14
N LEU A 11 4.57 13.77 -5.97
CA LEU A 11 5.17 13.46 -4.67
C LEU A 11 4.21 12.57 -3.88
N ILE A 12 4.69 11.43 -3.40
CA ILE A 12 3.89 10.42 -2.69
C ILE A 12 4.38 10.29 -1.25
N GLY A 13 3.46 10.29 -0.29
CA GLY A 13 3.76 10.16 1.14
C GLY A 13 4.18 8.75 1.54
N SER A 14 3.51 7.71 1.04
CA SER A 14 3.86 6.30 1.24
C SER A 14 3.05 5.39 0.30
N GLY A 15 3.28 4.07 0.35
CA GLY A 15 2.51 3.08 -0.38
C GLY A 15 2.64 3.23 -1.90
N GLU A 16 3.80 3.63 -2.38
CA GLU A 16 4.08 3.98 -3.77
C GLU A 16 3.85 2.84 -4.77
N THR A 17 3.85 1.60 -4.30
CA THR A 17 3.58 0.39 -5.06
C THR A 17 2.37 -0.38 -4.49
N SER A 18 1.57 0.29 -3.67
CA SER A 18 0.32 -0.25 -3.13
C SER A 18 -0.83 -0.12 -4.13
N PRO A 19 -1.94 -0.87 -3.92
CA PRO A 19 -3.17 -0.72 -4.71
C PRO A 19 -3.74 0.71 -4.68
N THR A 20 -3.52 1.44 -3.58
CA THR A 20 -4.06 2.80 -3.43
C THR A 20 -3.45 3.81 -4.39
N MET A 21 -2.21 3.57 -4.85
CA MET A 21 -1.48 4.48 -5.74
C MET A 21 -1.58 4.11 -7.23
N VAL A 22 -2.22 2.99 -7.56
CA VAL A 22 -2.32 2.52 -8.96
C VAL A 22 -2.96 3.57 -9.86
N GLU A 23 -4.05 4.19 -9.42
CA GLU A 23 -4.75 5.19 -10.24
C GLU A 23 -3.95 6.48 -10.38
N VAL A 24 -3.17 6.88 -9.36
CA VAL A 24 -2.27 8.03 -9.43
C VAL A 24 -1.23 7.80 -10.53
N HIS A 25 -0.58 6.63 -10.50
CA HIS A 25 0.42 6.26 -11.51
C HIS A 25 -0.20 6.15 -12.90
N ARG A 26 -1.34 5.45 -13.04
CA ARG A 26 -2.04 5.32 -14.32
C ARG A 26 -2.42 6.67 -14.89
N SER A 27 -2.97 7.57 -14.06
CA SER A 27 -3.34 8.93 -14.45
C SER A 27 -2.13 9.72 -14.96
N ALA A 28 -1.03 9.71 -14.21
CA ALA A 28 0.21 10.38 -14.61
C ALA A 28 0.81 9.78 -15.90
N ALA A 29 0.65 8.46 -16.10
CA ALA A 29 1.09 7.75 -17.28
C ALA A 29 0.23 7.98 -18.53
N ARG A 30 -1.02 8.43 -18.41
CA ARG A 30 -1.96 8.50 -19.57
C ARG A 30 -1.47 9.40 -20.70
N ALA A 31 -0.73 10.45 -20.36
CA ALA A 31 -0.20 11.41 -21.32
C ALA A 31 1.04 10.87 -22.06
N LEU A 32 1.59 9.73 -21.63
CA LEU A 32 2.75 9.11 -22.25
C LEU A 32 2.35 8.32 -23.51
N GLY A 33 3.27 8.26 -24.47
CA GLY A 33 3.09 7.43 -25.67
C GLY A 33 3.01 5.93 -25.34
N ALA A 34 2.68 5.10 -26.34
CA ALA A 34 2.45 3.66 -26.14
C ALA A 34 3.65 2.86 -25.61
N ARG A 35 4.87 3.40 -25.67
CA ARG A 35 6.11 2.77 -25.18
C ARG A 35 7.04 3.83 -24.58
N PRO A 36 6.72 4.36 -23.38
CA PRO A 36 7.55 5.38 -22.77
C PRO A 36 8.90 4.80 -22.34
N ARG A 37 9.96 5.59 -22.46
CA ARG A 37 11.22 5.28 -21.78
C ARG A 37 11.06 5.57 -20.30
N ALA A 38 10.75 4.53 -19.53
CA ALA A 38 10.51 4.62 -18.10
C ALA A 38 11.70 4.10 -17.28
N VAL A 39 12.19 4.92 -16.36
CA VAL A 39 13.36 4.63 -15.53
C VAL A 39 12.94 4.52 -14.06
N LEU A 40 13.41 3.45 -13.41
CA LEU A 40 13.34 3.27 -11.97
C LEU A 40 14.72 3.56 -11.37
N LEU A 41 14.77 4.55 -10.47
CA LEU A 41 15.94 4.85 -9.66
C LEU A 41 15.93 3.98 -8.41
N ASP A 42 16.79 2.98 -8.38
CA ASP A 42 17.01 2.09 -7.23
C ASP A 42 17.90 2.70 -6.15
N THR A 43 18.57 3.81 -6.46
CA THR A 43 19.55 4.48 -5.61
C THR A 43 19.10 4.63 -4.15
N PRO A 44 17.86 5.07 -3.84
CA PRO A 44 17.43 5.24 -2.45
C PRO A 44 17.52 3.96 -1.60
N TYR A 45 17.38 2.77 -2.19
CA TYR A 45 17.43 1.48 -1.49
C TYR A 45 18.59 0.58 -1.92
N ALA A 46 19.46 1.02 -2.83
CA ALA A 46 20.54 0.21 -3.39
C ALA A 46 21.57 -0.30 -2.37
N PHE A 47 21.59 0.28 -1.16
CA PHE A 47 22.42 -0.20 -0.05
C PHE A 47 21.88 -1.46 0.63
N GLN A 48 20.62 -1.83 0.39
CA GLN A 48 19.97 -2.96 1.05
C GLN A 48 20.37 -4.29 0.39
N GLU A 49 20.58 -5.34 1.19
CA GLU A 49 20.95 -6.68 0.68
C GLU A 49 19.88 -7.28 -0.25
N ASN A 50 18.62 -6.90 -0.06
CA ASN A 50 17.48 -7.34 -0.86
C ASN A 50 17.14 -6.37 -2.01
N ALA A 51 18.01 -5.43 -2.38
CA ALA A 51 17.72 -4.42 -3.42
C ALA A 51 17.21 -5.04 -4.74
N ALA A 52 17.81 -6.14 -5.20
CA ALA A 52 17.36 -6.84 -6.40
C ALA A 52 15.90 -7.34 -6.30
N SER A 53 15.47 -7.78 -5.12
CA SER A 53 14.09 -8.20 -4.84
C SER A 53 13.14 -7.00 -4.85
N ILE A 54 13.54 -5.87 -4.25
CA ILE A 54 12.78 -4.61 -4.28
C ILE A 54 12.56 -4.17 -5.72
N SER A 55 13.62 -4.12 -6.53
CA SER A 55 13.50 -3.70 -7.93
C SER A 55 12.67 -4.68 -8.77
N ALA A 56 12.77 -5.98 -8.52
CA ALA A 56 11.94 -6.98 -9.21
C ALA A 56 10.44 -6.78 -8.92
N ARG A 57 10.07 -6.57 -7.64
CA ARG A 57 8.68 -6.29 -7.24
C ARG A 57 8.16 -4.99 -7.84
N ALA A 58 8.95 -3.91 -7.81
CA ALA A 58 8.57 -2.65 -8.43
C ALA A 58 8.36 -2.79 -9.95
N ARG A 59 9.25 -3.51 -10.65
CA ARG A 59 9.09 -3.80 -12.09
C ARG A 59 7.79 -4.56 -12.38
N GLU A 60 7.51 -5.60 -11.59
CA GLU A 60 6.27 -6.36 -11.72
C GLU A 60 5.04 -5.47 -11.48
N TYR A 61 5.05 -4.64 -10.43
CA TYR A 61 3.98 -3.68 -10.14
C TYR A 61 3.73 -2.73 -11.31
N PHE A 62 4.77 -2.07 -11.84
CA PHE A 62 4.60 -1.13 -12.95
C PHE A 62 4.11 -1.82 -14.22
N ALA A 63 4.62 -3.02 -14.53
CA ALA A 63 4.19 -3.77 -15.71
C ALA A 63 2.73 -4.24 -15.58
N ARG A 64 2.34 -4.83 -14.45
CA ARG A 64 1.02 -5.44 -14.26
C ARG A 64 -0.07 -4.44 -13.87
N SER A 65 0.25 -3.56 -12.93
CA SER A 65 -0.74 -2.66 -12.34
C SER A 65 -0.81 -1.33 -13.08
N VAL A 66 0.31 -0.76 -13.51
CA VAL A 66 0.33 0.56 -14.18
C VAL A 66 0.28 0.43 -15.71
N GLY A 67 0.89 -0.62 -16.27
CA GLY A 67 1.02 -0.83 -17.71
C GLY A 67 2.28 -0.17 -18.32
N ILE A 68 3.33 0.02 -17.52
CA ILE A 68 4.61 0.58 -17.96
C ILE A 68 5.75 -0.39 -17.65
N ASP A 69 6.61 -0.64 -18.63
CA ASP A 69 7.86 -1.37 -18.43
C ASP A 69 8.97 -0.42 -17.96
N VAL A 70 9.39 -0.55 -16.71
CA VAL A 70 10.48 0.27 -16.14
C VAL A 70 11.84 -0.44 -16.24
N THR A 71 12.86 0.31 -16.63
CA THR A 71 14.26 -0.12 -16.60
C THR A 71 14.95 0.46 -15.37
N ILE A 72 15.71 -0.36 -14.64
CA ILE A 72 16.48 0.11 -13.48
C ILE A 72 17.74 0.83 -13.98
N GLY A 73 18.01 2.03 -13.47
CA GLY A 73 19.24 2.75 -13.80
C GLY A 73 19.25 4.21 -13.33
N GLY A 74 20.44 4.83 -13.35
CA GLY A 74 20.65 6.21 -12.88
C GLY A 74 20.52 7.31 -13.96
N GLU A 75 20.43 6.92 -15.24
CA GLU A 75 20.34 7.87 -16.36
C GLU A 75 18.90 8.30 -16.62
N VAL A 76 18.55 9.50 -16.15
CA VAL A 76 17.18 10.04 -16.27
C VAL A 76 17.03 11.05 -17.40
N ALA A 77 18.12 11.57 -17.96
CA ALA A 77 18.08 12.48 -19.10
C ALA A 77 17.33 11.84 -20.29
N GLY A 78 16.26 12.50 -20.77
CA GLY A 78 15.43 12.01 -21.88
C GLY A 78 14.53 10.81 -21.54
N ALA A 79 14.34 10.47 -20.26
CA ALA A 79 13.32 9.50 -19.87
C ALA A 79 11.94 10.17 -19.86
N ASP A 80 10.92 9.49 -20.37
CA ASP A 80 9.53 9.95 -20.37
C ASP A 80 8.89 9.82 -18.99
N TRP A 81 9.35 8.83 -18.21
CA TRP A 81 8.90 8.56 -16.85
C TRP A 81 10.11 8.26 -15.97
N VAL A 82 10.15 8.85 -14.78
CA VAL A 82 11.13 8.55 -13.74
C VAL A 82 10.39 8.26 -12.45
N PHE A 83 10.75 7.16 -11.80
CA PHE A 83 10.26 6.81 -10.47
C PHE A 83 11.43 6.57 -9.52
N ALA A 84 11.37 7.18 -8.33
CA ALA A 84 12.24 6.86 -7.20
C ALA A 84 11.38 6.70 -5.95
N GLY A 85 11.62 5.64 -5.19
CA GLY A 85 10.75 5.24 -4.08
C GLY A 85 11.47 5.11 -2.74
N PRO A 86 11.28 3.98 -2.02
CA PRO A 86 11.57 3.85 -0.61
C PRO A 86 13.08 3.74 -0.35
N GLY A 87 13.50 3.94 0.90
CA GLY A 87 14.89 3.74 1.33
C GLY A 87 15.45 4.90 2.14
N SER A 88 16.68 5.32 1.84
CA SER A 88 17.39 6.37 2.56
C SER A 88 17.48 7.66 1.73
N PRO A 89 16.93 8.79 2.21
CA PRO A 89 17.06 10.09 1.55
C PRO A 89 18.52 10.54 1.43
N THR A 90 19.29 10.37 2.49
CA THR A 90 20.70 10.77 2.56
C THR A 90 21.59 9.95 1.63
N TYR A 91 21.40 8.64 1.61
CA TYR A 91 22.11 7.77 0.67
C TYR A 91 21.81 8.15 -0.78
N ALA A 92 20.53 8.42 -1.11
CA ALA A 92 20.15 8.87 -2.44
C ALA A 92 20.87 10.17 -2.83
N LEU A 93 20.83 11.19 -1.97
CA LEU A 93 21.49 12.48 -2.21
C LEU A 93 23.01 12.34 -2.38
N ASP A 94 23.67 11.55 -1.54
CA ASP A 94 25.11 11.35 -1.60
C ASP A 94 25.54 10.66 -2.91
N ARG A 95 24.71 9.76 -3.45
CA ARG A 95 24.97 9.09 -4.74
C ARG A 95 24.60 9.96 -5.95
N TRP A 96 23.48 10.67 -5.87
CA TRP A 96 23.04 11.56 -6.95
C TRP A 96 23.90 12.80 -7.09
N SER A 97 24.56 13.27 -6.02
CA SER A 97 25.54 14.36 -6.09
C SER A 97 26.87 13.95 -6.73
N GLN A 98 27.19 12.65 -6.70
CA GLN A 98 28.37 12.08 -7.37
C GLN A 98 28.14 11.81 -8.87
N THR A 99 26.91 11.99 -9.35
CA THR A 99 26.49 11.68 -10.73
C THR A 99 25.69 12.85 -11.31
N ALA A 100 25.25 12.75 -12.57
CA ALA A 100 24.39 13.77 -13.18
C ALA A 100 22.93 13.68 -12.70
N THR A 101 22.51 12.59 -12.03
CA THR A 101 21.10 12.30 -11.73
C THR A 101 20.39 13.44 -11.00
N GLY A 102 21.02 14.03 -9.97
CA GLY A 102 20.40 15.14 -9.24
C GLY A 102 20.24 16.41 -10.08
N ALA A 103 21.20 16.68 -10.98
CA ALA A 103 21.12 17.80 -11.91
C ALA A 103 20.06 17.55 -13.00
N ASP A 104 19.97 16.32 -13.51
CA ASP A 104 18.99 15.93 -14.52
C ASP A 104 17.56 15.94 -13.96
N LEU A 105 17.36 15.55 -12.69
CA LEU A 105 16.09 15.69 -11.98
C LEU A 105 15.64 17.15 -11.84
N ARG A 106 16.58 18.06 -11.53
CA ARG A 106 16.29 19.50 -11.54
C ARG A 106 15.94 20.00 -12.93
N ALA A 107 16.74 19.64 -13.94
CA ALA A 107 16.57 20.09 -15.30
C ALA A 107 15.22 19.63 -15.89
N ARG A 108 14.81 18.37 -15.65
CA ARG A 108 13.53 17.86 -16.16
C ARG A 108 12.32 18.55 -15.52
N VAL A 109 12.36 18.84 -14.22
CA VAL A 109 11.26 19.56 -13.53
C VAL A 109 11.20 21.01 -14.04
N ALA A 110 12.34 21.70 -14.12
CA ALA A 110 12.39 23.07 -14.63
C ALA A 110 11.93 23.18 -16.09
N ALA A 111 12.22 22.17 -16.92
CA ALA A 111 11.81 22.12 -18.32
C ALA A 111 10.39 21.57 -18.54
N ALA A 112 9.66 21.24 -17.47
CA ALA A 112 8.36 20.55 -17.55
C ALA A 112 8.41 19.30 -18.46
N ALA A 113 9.47 18.48 -18.32
CA ALA A 113 9.77 17.37 -19.21
C ALA A 113 9.38 16.01 -18.61
N GLY A 114 8.39 15.37 -19.22
CA GLY A 114 7.93 14.03 -18.84
C GLY A 114 7.38 13.97 -17.41
N VAL A 115 7.29 12.76 -16.88
CA VAL A 115 6.74 12.50 -15.55
C VAL A 115 7.86 12.16 -14.58
N THR A 116 7.86 12.82 -13.42
CA THR A 116 8.78 12.55 -12.31
C THR A 116 7.97 12.20 -11.08
N VAL A 117 8.13 10.98 -10.58
CA VAL A 117 7.45 10.48 -9.39
C VAL A 117 8.49 10.20 -8.31
N LEU A 118 8.37 10.89 -7.18
CA LEU A 118 9.22 10.70 -6.01
C LEU A 118 8.33 10.29 -4.83
N ALA A 119 8.65 9.19 -4.19
CA ALA A 119 7.87 8.67 -3.06
C ALA A 119 8.73 8.44 -1.82
N SER A 120 8.10 8.53 -0.65
CA SER A 120 8.72 8.23 0.65
C SER A 120 10.12 8.88 0.74
N ALA A 121 11.18 8.09 0.92
CA ALA A 121 12.55 8.55 1.02
C ALA A 121 13.01 9.47 -0.13
N ALA A 122 12.63 9.16 -1.37
CA ALA A 122 12.94 10.02 -2.50
C ALA A 122 12.15 11.34 -2.47
N ALA A 123 10.90 11.34 -1.98
CA ALA A 123 10.11 12.56 -1.83
C ALA A 123 10.76 13.54 -0.84
N CYS A 124 11.38 13.04 0.25
CA CYS A 124 12.16 13.86 1.19
C CYS A 124 13.26 14.69 0.50
N THR A 125 13.79 14.22 -0.62
CA THR A 125 14.87 14.88 -1.36
C THR A 125 14.42 16.08 -2.20
N ALA A 126 13.11 16.24 -2.43
CA ALA A 126 12.60 17.19 -3.42
C ALA A 126 12.66 18.66 -2.99
N GLY A 127 12.67 18.93 -1.68
CA GLY A 127 12.64 20.27 -1.12
C GLY A 127 14.01 20.98 -1.07
N ILE A 128 14.04 22.16 -0.46
CA ILE A 128 15.28 22.91 -0.18
C ILE A 128 16.18 22.18 0.82
N ALA A 129 15.57 21.35 1.66
CA ALA A 129 16.24 20.53 2.65
C ALA A 129 15.50 19.19 2.83
N THR A 130 16.20 18.23 3.42
CA THR A 130 15.82 16.83 3.51
C THR A 130 16.02 16.30 4.92
N VAL A 131 15.07 15.50 5.38
CA VAL A 131 15.16 14.81 6.68
C VAL A 131 16.10 13.59 6.56
N PRO A 132 17.20 13.53 7.34
CA PRO A 132 18.05 12.35 7.46
C PRO A 132 17.41 11.36 8.45
N VAL A 133 16.30 10.74 8.02
CA VAL A 133 15.39 10.00 8.92
C VAL A 133 16.05 8.79 9.58
N TYR A 134 16.90 8.04 8.87
CA TYR A 134 17.56 6.87 9.46
C TYR A 134 18.60 7.29 10.48
N GLU A 135 19.35 8.35 10.21
CA GLU A 135 20.33 8.91 11.12
C GLU A 135 19.64 9.42 12.40
N ILE A 136 18.52 10.14 12.28
CA ILE A 136 17.81 10.68 13.44
C ILE A 136 17.05 9.58 14.19
N TYR A 137 16.25 8.77 13.50
CA TYR A 137 15.32 7.82 14.11
C TYR A 137 15.98 6.51 14.53
N LYS A 138 16.84 5.93 13.67
CA LYS A 138 17.45 4.62 13.91
C LYS A 138 18.83 4.73 14.58
N VAL A 139 19.66 5.68 14.17
CA VAL A 139 21.01 5.87 14.75
C VAL A 139 20.99 6.74 16.01
N GLY A 140 20.02 7.65 16.13
CA GLY A 140 19.89 8.55 17.29
C GLY A 140 20.70 9.84 17.16
N ALA A 141 21.02 10.27 15.94
CA ALA A 141 21.68 11.55 15.69
C ALA A 141 20.79 12.73 16.15
N PRO A 142 21.39 13.88 16.52
CA PRO A 142 20.63 15.10 16.79
C PRO A 142 19.77 15.51 15.58
N PRO A 143 18.56 16.09 15.79
CA PRO A 143 17.74 16.62 14.71
C PRO A 143 18.51 17.68 13.92
N HIS A 144 18.57 17.52 12.59
CA HIS A 144 19.23 18.44 11.67
C HIS A 144 18.70 18.26 10.25
N TRP A 145 18.87 19.29 9.42
CA TRP A 145 18.59 19.24 7.99
C TRP A 145 19.81 18.83 7.18
N ARG A 146 19.57 18.14 6.07
CA ARG A 146 20.51 17.98 4.95
C ARG A 146 20.05 18.82 3.77
N GLU A 147 20.97 19.26 2.92
CA GLU A 147 20.62 19.97 1.67
C GLU A 147 19.82 19.04 0.75
N GLY A 148 18.70 19.53 0.21
CA GLY A 148 17.86 18.79 -0.73
C GLY A 148 18.22 19.08 -2.19
N LEU A 149 17.49 18.46 -3.12
CA LEU A 149 17.64 18.71 -4.55
C LEU A 149 17.05 20.05 -5.01
N ASP A 150 16.23 20.69 -4.18
CA ASP A 150 15.52 21.93 -4.48
C ASP A 150 14.79 21.93 -5.83
N LEU A 151 13.96 20.90 -6.04
CA LEU A 151 13.14 20.76 -7.24
C LEU A 151 11.96 21.75 -7.27
N LEU A 152 11.59 22.26 -6.10
CA LEU A 152 10.33 22.97 -5.87
C LEU A 152 10.49 24.50 -5.86
N SER A 153 11.66 25.05 -5.52
CA SER A 153 11.89 26.50 -5.59
C SER A 153 11.71 27.10 -6.99
N PRO A 154 12.10 26.44 -8.10
CA PRO A 154 11.80 26.92 -9.45
C PRO A 154 10.30 27.08 -9.73
N LEU A 155 9.45 26.37 -8.99
CA LEU A 155 7.99 26.44 -9.06
C LEU A 155 7.40 27.50 -8.11
N GLY A 156 8.24 28.25 -7.40
CA GLY A 156 7.84 29.23 -6.39
C GLY A 156 7.63 28.64 -4.99
N LEU A 157 7.88 27.35 -4.79
CA LEU A 157 7.61 26.62 -3.55
C LEU A 157 8.90 26.38 -2.76
N ARG A 158 9.20 27.28 -1.81
CA ARG A 158 10.29 27.09 -0.85
C ARG A 158 9.81 26.20 0.28
N VAL A 159 9.97 24.89 0.13
CA VAL A 159 9.46 23.92 1.11
C VAL A 159 10.48 22.83 1.42
N VAL A 160 10.35 22.24 2.60
CA VAL A 160 10.82 20.87 2.88
C VAL A 160 9.67 19.91 2.70
N VAL A 161 9.93 18.73 2.13
CA VAL A 161 8.90 17.71 1.92
C VAL A 161 9.00 16.66 3.02
N ILE A 162 7.90 16.43 3.73
CA ILE A 162 7.82 15.43 4.80
C ILE A 162 6.75 14.40 4.43
N PRO A 163 7.15 13.25 3.84
CA PRO A 163 6.27 12.11 3.63
C PRO A 163 5.94 11.42 4.96
N HIS A 164 5.08 10.40 4.96
CA HIS A 164 4.63 9.71 6.18
C HIS A 164 4.18 10.72 7.26
N TYR A 165 3.46 11.77 6.85
CA TYR A 165 3.19 12.91 7.72
C TYR A 165 2.30 12.56 8.89
N ASP A 166 1.31 11.69 8.68
CA ASP A 166 0.38 11.19 9.69
C ASP A 166 0.74 9.80 10.24
N ASN A 167 1.97 9.30 10.01
CA ASN A 167 2.39 7.98 10.46
C ASN A 167 2.11 7.76 11.97
N THR A 168 1.54 6.60 12.30
CA THR A 168 1.21 6.17 13.68
C THR A 168 1.82 4.82 14.09
N GLU A 169 2.77 4.28 13.33
CA GLU A 169 3.44 2.99 13.61
C GLU A 169 4.17 2.92 14.96
N GLY A 170 4.50 4.06 15.57
CA GLY A 170 5.19 4.10 16.84
C GLY A 170 4.44 3.46 18.00
N GLY A 171 3.11 3.37 17.93
CA GLY A 171 2.26 2.81 18.97
C GLY A 171 2.30 3.58 20.30
N THR A 172 3.39 3.42 21.05
CA THR A 172 3.62 4.07 22.35
C THR A 172 4.37 5.40 22.26
N HIS A 173 4.90 5.76 21.08
CA HIS A 173 5.58 7.03 20.85
C HIS A 173 5.14 7.69 19.53
N ASP A 174 5.43 9.00 19.42
CA ASP A 174 5.06 9.81 18.25
C ASP A 174 6.02 9.58 17.07
N THR A 175 5.53 8.93 16.02
CA THR A 175 6.25 8.70 14.75
C THR A 175 5.71 9.53 13.59
N ARG A 176 4.81 10.48 13.85
CA ARG A 176 4.33 11.40 12.82
C ARG A 176 5.49 12.17 12.21
N PHE A 177 5.27 12.70 11.02
CA PHE A 177 6.23 13.55 10.32
C PHE A 177 7.53 12.81 9.95
N CYS A 178 7.41 11.68 9.26
CA CYS A 178 8.55 10.86 8.85
C CYS A 178 9.39 10.38 10.06
N TYR A 179 8.75 9.74 11.04
CA TYR A 179 9.36 9.19 12.27
C TYR A 179 10.07 10.22 13.17
N LEU A 180 9.91 11.51 12.92
CA LEU A 180 10.49 12.57 13.76
C LEU A 180 9.71 12.74 15.07
N GLY A 181 8.38 12.72 14.97
CA GLY A 181 7.46 13.19 16.01
C GLY A 181 7.50 14.72 16.16
N GLU A 182 6.47 15.28 16.81
CA GLU A 182 6.26 16.72 16.95
C GLU A 182 7.50 17.44 17.53
N ARG A 183 8.10 16.85 18.57
CA ARG A 183 9.23 17.44 19.27
C ARG A 183 10.45 17.67 18.37
N ARG A 184 10.81 16.68 17.53
CA ARG A 184 12.00 16.80 16.66
C ARG A 184 11.70 17.67 15.45
N LEU A 185 10.51 17.56 14.88
CA LEU A 185 10.11 18.42 13.77
C LEU A 185 10.13 19.90 14.18
N ALA A 186 9.49 20.26 15.30
CA ALA A 186 9.45 21.64 15.76
C ALA A 186 10.84 22.25 16.02
N GLN A 187 11.80 21.44 16.50
CA GLN A 187 13.19 21.86 16.64
C GLN A 187 13.81 22.19 15.28
N MET A 188 13.63 21.30 14.30
CA MET A 188 14.18 21.46 12.96
C MET A 188 13.50 22.62 12.20
N GLU A 189 12.19 22.82 12.37
CA GLU A 189 11.44 23.92 11.75
C GLU A 189 12.01 25.30 12.10
N ALA A 190 12.56 25.47 13.30
CA ALA A 190 13.18 26.72 13.73
C ALA A 190 14.45 27.08 12.94
N GLU A 191 15.07 26.12 12.26
CA GLU A 191 16.26 26.30 11.42
C GLU A 191 15.90 26.65 9.97
N LEU A 192 14.63 26.52 9.58
CA LEU A 192 14.19 26.82 8.21
C LEU A 192 14.14 28.33 7.97
N PRO A 193 14.34 28.77 6.70
CA PRO A 193 14.08 30.15 6.32
C PRO A 193 12.65 30.57 6.67
N SER A 194 12.46 31.83 7.08
CA SER A 194 11.14 32.34 7.51
C SER A 194 10.09 32.33 6.39
N ASP A 195 10.52 32.31 5.13
CA ASP A 195 9.68 32.22 3.95
C ASP A 195 9.47 30.77 3.47
N ALA A 196 10.02 29.78 4.18
CA ALA A 196 9.81 28.37 3.89
C ALA A 196 8.65 27.75 4.70
N ALA A 197 8.15 26.63 4.21
CA ALA A 197 7.13 25.83 4.88
C ALA A 197 7.46 24.33 4.85
N VAL A 198 6.83 23.57 5.74
CA VAL A 198 6.76 22.12 5.64
C VAL A 198 5.59 21.75 4.72
N LEU A 199 5.89 20.97 3.68
CA LEU A 199 4.90 20.29 2.85
C LEU A 199 4.78 18.85 3.33
N GLY A 200 3.85 18.62 4.23
CA GLY A 200 3.51 17.31 4.76
C GLY A 200 2.63 16.52 3.81
N ILE A 201 2.99 15.27 3.52
CA ILE A 201 2.17 14.36 2.70
C ILE A 201 1.85 13.13 3.55
N ASP A 202 0.56 12.93 3.82
CA ASP A 202 0.07 11.80 4.59
C ASP A 202 0.38 10.46 3.89
N GLU A 203 0.34 9.37 4.63
CA GLU A 203 0.51 8.03 4.09
C GLU A 203 -0.56 7.69 3.06
N HIS A 204 -0.18 6.92 2.02
CA HIS A 204 -1.05 6.58 0.89
C HIS A 204 -1.75 7.81 0.28
N THR A 205 -1.02 8.92 0.19
CA THR A 205 -1.48 10.19 -0.38
C THR A 205 -0.43 10.73 -1.35
N ALA A 206 -0.89 11.36 -2.43
CA ALA A 206 -0.04 11.97 -3.44
C ALA A 206 -0.47 13.41 -3.70
N VAL A 207 0.50 14.28 -3.95
CA VAL A 207 0.29 15.58 -4.59
C VAL A 207 0.88 15.55 -5.99
N THR A 208 0.06 15.88 -6.97
CA THR A 208 0.46 16.00 -8.38
C THR A 208 0.47 17.46 -8.77
N ILE A 209 1.58 17.93 -9.35
CA ILE A 209 1.74 19.27 -9.90
C ILE A 209 1.90 19.14 -11.41
N GLU A 210 0.93 19.67 -12.15
CA GLU A 210 1.02 19.85 -13.58
C GLU A 210 1.90 21.06 -13.88
N LEU A 211 3.08 20.84 -14.43
CA LEU A 211 4.11 21.88 -14.58
C LEU A 211 3.74 22.96 -15.62
N PRO A 212 3.09 22.63 -16.77
CA PRO A 212 2.67 23.66 -17.73
C PRO A 212 1.45 24.46 -17.29
N ASP A 213 0.42 23.79 -16.75
CA ASP A 213 -0.89 24.40 -16.46
C ASP A 213 -1.00 24.87 -15.00
N GLY A 214 -0.07 24.45 -14.14
CA GLY A 214 -0.01 24.81 -12.74
C GLY A 214 -1.12 24.20 -11.89
N ALA A 215 -1.85 23.20 -12.37
CA ALA A 215 -2.85 22.51 -11.57
C ALA A 215 -2.18 21.64 -10.49
N VAL A 216 -2.64 21.75 -9.25
CA VAL A 216 -2.19 20.94 -8.12
C VAL A 216 -3.36 20.09 -7.65
N THR A 217 -3.19 18.77 -7.67
CA THR A 217 -4.23 17.82 -7.25
C THR A 217 -3.73 16.96 -6.09
N VAL A 218 -4.56 16.85 -5.04
CA VAL A 218 -4.35 15.91 -3.94
C VAL A 218 -5.18 14.65 -4.18
N ALA A 219 -4.54 13.49 -4.15
CA ALA A 219 -5.19 12.20 -4.35
C ALA A 219 -4.72 11.17 -3.31
N GLY A 220 -5.46 10.07 -3.15
CA GLY A 220 -5.18 9.04 -2.15
C GLY A 220 -6.13 9.11 -0.96
N ARG A 221 -5.69 8.65 0.21
CA ARG A 221 -6.57 8.45 1.38
C ARG A 221 -6.56 9.62 2.37
N GLY A 222 -5.43 10.31 2.50
CA GLY A 222 -5.23 11.37 3.48
C GLY A 222 -5.33 12.75 2.86
N GLY A 223 -4.40 13.62 3.21
CA GLY A 223 -4.26 14.95 2.66
C GLY A 223 -2.82 15.44 2.64
N VAL A 224 -2.69 16.70 2.22
CA VAL A 224 -1.42 17.43 2.17
C VAL A 224 -1.52 18.58 3.15
N THR A 225 -0.53 18.74 4.01
CA THR A 225 -0.50 19.78 5.03
C THR A 225 0.60 20.78 4.72
N ILE A 226 0.25 22.06 4.60
CA ILE A 226 1.20 23.16 4.54
C ILE A 226 1.33 23.70 5.96
N ARG A 227 2.48 23.46 6.59
CA ARG A 227 2.74 23.84 7.98
C ARG A 227 3.83 24.91 8.04
N ARG A 228 3.58 25.94 8.85
CA ARG A 228 4.50 27.05 9.12
C ARG A 228 4.51 27.33 10.62
N THR A 229 5.49 28.10 11.06
CA THR A 229 5.50 28.63 12.43
C THR A 229 4.24 29.45 12.68
N GLY A 230 3.38 28.99 13.59
CA GLY A 230 2.15 29.67 13.99
C GLY A 230 0.86 29.23 13.28
N GLY A 231 0.91 28.29 12.32
CA GLY A 231 -0.30 27.81 11.65
C GLY A 231 -0.07 26.70 10.63
N GLN A 232 -1.13 25.97 10.30
CA GLN A 232 -1.13 24.98 9.23
C GLN A 232 -2.43 25.03 8.44
N THR A 233 -2.37 24.63 7.17
CA THR A 233 -3.53 24.45 6.30
C THR A 233 -3.48 23.05 5.71
N ARG A 234 -4.58 22.30 5.83
CA ARG A 234 -4.70 20.95 5.27
C ARG A 234 -5.56 20.97 4.01
N LEU A 235 -5.05 20.35 2.97
CA LEU A 235 -5.71 20.10 1.69
C LEU A 235 -6.10 18.61 1.67
N PRO A 236 -7.38 18.25 1.86
CA PRO A 236 -7.82 16.85 1.84
C PRO A 236 -7.75 16.24 0.42
N THR A 237 -7.82 14.91 0.33
CA THR A 237 -7.98 14.20 -0.95
C THR A 237 -9.14 14.77 -1.78
N GLY A 238 -8.94 14.86 -3.10
CA GLY A 238 -9.87 15.47 -4.05
C GLY A 238 -9.73 16.99 -4.19
N THR A 239 -8.92 17.66 -3.36
CA THR A 239 -8.61 19.08 -3.56
C THR A 239 -7.85 19.30 -4.87
N VAL A 240 -8.31 20.29 -5.63
CA VAL A 240 -7.65 20.80 -6.83
C VAL A 240 -7.51 22.31 -6.67
N ILE A 241 -6.27 22.82 -6.68
CA ILE A 241 -5.95 24.24 -6.58
C ILE A 241 -4.91 24.64 -7.64
N GLY A 242 -4.70 25.94 -7.83
CA GLY A 242 -3.60 26.43 -8.67
C GLY A 242 -2.27 26.46 -7.91
N LEU A 243 -1.16 26.32 -8.63
CA LEU A 243 0.21 26.41 -8.09
C LEU A 243 0.46 27.76 -7.42
N ARG A 244 -0.15 28.83 -7.92
CA ARG A 244 -0.12 30.16 -7.29
C ARG A 244 -0.78 30.16 -5.91
N GLU A 245 -1.95 29.52 -5.78
CA GLU A 245 -2.64 29.40 -4.50
C GLU A 245 -1.81 28.58 -3.51
N LEU A 246 -1.21 27.47 -3.95
CA LEU A 246 -0.27 26.71 -3.13
C LEU A 246 0.94 27.56 -2.70
N THR A 247 1.48 28.38 -3.61
CA THR A 247 2.57 29.32 -3.30
C THR A 247 2.16 30.36 -2.26
N ASP A 248 0.94 30.89 -2.35
CA ASP A 248 0.41 31.85 -1.39
C ASP A 248 0.19 31.21 0.01
N LEU A 249 -0.21 29.94 0.06
CA LEU A 249 -0.25 29.14 1.30
C LEU A 249 1.14 28.93 1.90
N VAL A 250 2.13 28.55 1.08
CA VAL A 250 3.53 28.36 1.52
C VAL A 250 4.13 29.66 2.06
N ARG A 251 3.82 30.80 1.44
CA ARG A 251 4.25 32.13 1.92
C ARG A 251 3.40 32.66 3.07
N GLY A 252 2.29 31.98 3.41
CA GLY A 252 1.26 32.41 4.36
C GLY A 252 0.69 33.80 4.10
N ALA A 253 0.52 34.13 2.81
CA ALA A 253 -0.18 35.34 2.38
C ALA A 253 -1.69 35.22 2.59
N LEU A 254 -2.20 34.00 2.65
CA LEU A 254 -3.56 33.67 3.07
C LEU A 254 -3.53 33.48 4.60
N GLY A 255 -4.18 34.37 5.34
CA GLY A 255 -4.19 34.33 6.80
C GLY A 255 -4.57 32.94 7.32
N ALA A 256 -3.67 32.31 8.07
CA ALA A 256 -3.94 31.00 8.65
C ALA A 256 -5.10 31.13 9.63
N PRO A 257 -6.13 30.25 9.59
CA PRO A 257 -6.95 30.06 10.77
C PRO A 257 -6.03 29.68 11.94
N PRO A 258 -6.29 30.18 13.16
CA PRO A 258 -5.45 29.89 14.32
C PRO A 258 -5.32 28.37 14.51
N LEU A 259 -4.13 27.94 14.98
CA LEU A 259 -3.84 26.54 15.33
C LEU A 259 -5.00 25.98 16.14
N SER A 260 -5.80 25.13 15.51
CA SER A 260 -6.68 24.25 16.27
C SER A 260 -5.77 23.28 17.04
N PRO A 261 -6.05 22.98 18.32
CA PRO A 261 -5.35 21.90 19.03
C PRO A 261 -5.39 20.63 18.18
N PRO A 262 -4.41 19.70 18.31
CA PRO A 262 -4.32 18.52 17.46
C PRO A 262 -5.69 17.86 17.42
N GLN A 263 -6.35 18.00 16.28
CA GLN A 263 -7.69 17.48 16.10
C GLN A 263 -7.51 15.98 16.08
N ALA A 264 -8.02 15.32 17.12
CA ALA A 264 -8.23 13.88 17.11
C ALA A 264 -8.87 13.53 15.76
N ALA A 265 -8.24 12.58 15.06
CA ALA A 265 -8.59 12.03 13.76
C ALA A 265 -9.80 12.69 13.10
N ALA A 266 -9.56 13.49 12.06
CA ALA A 266 -10.62 13.90 11.15
C ALA A 266 -11.45 12.66 10.76
N ALA A 267 -12.78 12.80 10.82
CA ALA A 267 -13.70 11.73 10.44
C ALA A 267 -13.27 11.13 9.10
N PRO A 268 -13.25 9.79 8.97
CA PRO A 268 -12.61 9.15 7.82
C PRO A 268 -13.31 9.61 6.54
N ALA A 269 -12.51 10.15 5.61
CA ALA A 269 -12.86 10.13 4.20
C ALA A 269 -13.26 8.69 3.83
N PRO A 270 -14.15 8.45 2.85
CA PRO A 270 -14.55 7.08 2.50
C PRO A 270 -13.30 6.30 2.09
N ALA A 271 -12.82 5.48 3.04
CA ALA A 271 -11.54 4.81 2.95
C ALA A 271 -11.66 3.68 1.94
N ARG A 272 -10.76 3.66 0.95
CA ARG A 272 -10.39 2.38 0.34
C ARG A 272 -9.56 1.61 1.38
N ILE A 273 -9.97 0.37 1.59
CA ILE A 273 -9.67 -0.51 2.72
C ILE A 273 -8.16 -0.80 2.83
N THR A 274 -7.55 -0.63 4.01
CA THR A 274 -6.16 -1.07 4.32
C THR A 274 -6.06 -2.60 4.34
N LEU A 275 -4.87 -3.19 4.18
CA LEU A 275 -4.72 -4.65 4.31
C LEU A 275 -5.21 -5.16 5.68
N ALA A 276 -5.00 -4.41 6.76
CA ALA A 276 -5.52 -4.76 8.09
C ALA A 276 -7.05 -4.79 8.13
N GLU A 277 -7.72 -3.78 7.56
CA GLU A 277 -9.18 -3.76 7.47
C GLU A 277 -9.72 -4.83 6.51
N VAL A 278 -8.98 -5.18 5.44
CA VAL A 278 -9.30 -6.30 4.55
C VAL A 278 -9.26 -7.60 5.35
N VAL A 279 -8.19 -7.83 6.11
CA VAL A 279 -8.06 -9.00 7.00
C VAL A 279 -9.27 -9.06 7.91
N GLU A 280 -9.54 -8.01 8.70
CA GLU A 280 -10.69 -7.99 9.62
C GLU A 280 -12.03 -8.22 8.90
N THR A 281 -12.23 -7.66 7.72
CA THR A 281 -13.44 -7.86 6.91
C THR A 281 -13.59 -9.32 6.46
N CYS A 282 -12.54 -9.92 5.90
CA CYS A 282 -12.53 -11.32 5.49
C CYS A 282 -12.75 -12.25 6.69
N GLN A 283 -12.20 -11.91 7.85
CA GLN A 283 -12.40 -12.66 9.08
C GLN A 283 -13.82 -12.60 9.61
N ALA A 284 -14.44 -11.43 9.61
CA ALA A 284 -15.85 -11.28 9.98
C ALA A 284 -16.75 -12.08 9.04
N ARG A 285 -16.50 -12.02 7.73
CA ARG A 285 -17.21 -12.84 6.72
C ARG A 285 -17.03 -14.34 6.99
N PHE A 286 -15.80 -14.78 7.22
CA PHE A 286 -15.50 -16.17 7.55
C PHE A 286 -16.24 -16.62 8.81
N ALA A 287 -16.18 -15.84 9.89
CA ALA A 287 -16.84 -16.18 11.15
C ALA A 287 -18.36 -16.30 10.97
N ASN A 288 -18.98 -15.41 10.21
CA ASN A 288 -20.39 -15.46 9.87
C ASN A 288 -20.74 -16.70 9.03
N ALA A 289 -19.90 -17.05 8.05
CA ALA A 289 -20.10 -18.26 7.24
C ALA A 289 -20.00 -19.53 8.08
N ILE A 290 -19.01 -19.63 8.99
CA ILE A 290 -18.90 -20.73 9.95
C ILE A 290 -20.14 -20.83 10.86
N ALA A 291 -20.63 -19.69 11.38
CA ALA A 291 -21.80 -19.68 12.24
C ALA A 291 -23.10 -20.14 11.53
N ARG A 292 -23.12 -20.05 10.20
CA ARG A 292 -24.25 -20.47 9.35
C ARG A 292 -24.05 -21.84 8.72
N GLU A 293 -22.99 -22.56 9.09
CA GLU A 293 -22.57 -23.83 8.48
C GLU A 293 -22.36 -23.74 6.95
N ASP A 294 -22.03 -22.54 6.46
CA ASP A 294 -21.76 -22.26 5.05
C ASP A 294 -20.27 -22.44 4.73
N GLY A 295 -19.88 -23.69 4.41
CA GLY A 295 -18.51 -24.02 4.04
C GLY A 295 -18.02 -23.33 2.78
N ALA A 296 -18.91 -23.06 1.81
CA ALA A 296 -18.55 -22.39 0.55
C ALA A 296 -18.25 -20.91 0.79
N GLY A 297 -19.10 -20.21 1.55
CA GLY A 297 -18.86 -18.82 1.95
C GLY A 297 -17.59 -18.66 2.80
N ALA A 298 -17.29 -19.63 3.67
CA ALA A 298 -16.07 -19.63 4.45
C ALA A 298 -14.82 -19.83 3.57
N ALA A 299 -14.87 -20.73 2.59
CA ALA A 299 -13.78 -20.92 1.62
C ALA A 299 -13.57 -19.68 0.74
N GLN A 300 -14.65 -19.04 0.30
CA GLN A 300 -14.60 -17.81 -0.49
C GLN A 300 -13.89 -16.67 0.27
N ALA A 301 -14.21 -16.47 1.55
CA ALA A 301 -13.56 -15.44 2.38
C ALA A 301 -12.04 -15.69 2.55
N VAL A 302 -11.61 -16.95 2.56
CA VAL A 302 -10.19 -17.33 2.61
C VAL A 302 -9.49 -17.02 1.28
N LEU A 303 -10.11 -17.33 0.14
CA LEU A 303 -9.56 -17.05 -1.18
C LEU A 303 -9.48 -15.54 -1.45
N GLU A 304 -10.50 -14.78 -1.05
CA GLU A 304 -10.49 -13.31 -1.12
C GLU A 304 -9.31 -12.72 -0.31
N LEU A 305 -9.06 -13.23 0.89
CA LEU A 305 -7.94 -12.78 1.70
C LEU A 305 -6.58 -13.10 1.05
N GLU A 306 -6.45 -14.25 0.39
CA GLU A 306 -5.23 -14.65 -0.31
C GLU A 306 -4.92 -13.74 -1.51
N ASP A 307 -5.92 -13.40 -2.30
CA ASP A 307 -5.79 -12.50 -3.46
C ASP A 307 -5.37 -11.09 -3.03
N GLU A 308 -5.97 -10.58 -1.95
CA GLU A 308 -5.62 -9.29 -1.37
C GLU A 308 -4.20 -9.29 -0.80
N ILE A 309 -3.79 -10.32 -0.05
CA ILE A 309 -2.40 -10.48 0.42
C ILE A 309 -1.42 -10.42 -0.75
N THR A 310 -1.73 -11.10 -1.86
CA THR A 310 -0.87 -11.09 -3.05
C THR A 310 -0.78 -9.70 -3.67
N THR A 311 -1.89 -8.99 -3.74
CA THR A 311 -1.94 -7.62 -4.30
C THR A 311 -1.15 -6.64 -3.44
N TRP A 312 -1.27 -6.73 -2.12
CA TRP A 312 -0.55 -5.87 -1.17
C TRP A 312 0.94 -6.25 -1.01
N ALA A 313 1.32 -7.50 -1.26
CA ALA A 313 2.72 -7.95 -1.20
C ALA A 313 3.62 -7.31 -2.29
N ALA A 314 3.03 -6.73 -3.33
CA ALA A 314 3.74 -5.96 -4.34
C ALA A 314 4.33 -4.65 -3.77
N ASP A 315 3.86 -4.20 -2.60
CA ASP A 315 4.34 -2.96 -2.00
C ASP A 315 5.80 -3.09 -1.52
N THR A 316 6.62 -2.13 -1.94
CA THR A 316 8.08 -2.14 -1.75
C THR A 316 8.53 -1.47 -0.47
N GLU A 317 7.64 -0.76 0.23
CA GLU A 317 7.91 -0.32 1.60
C GLU A 317 8.21 -1.53 2.50
N VAL A 318 9.03 -1.31 3.51
CA VAL A 318 9.47 -2.36 4.42
C VAL A 318 8.21 -2.90 5.12
N ASP A 319 7.82 -4.14 4.79
CA ASP A 319 6.72 -4.86 5.43
C ASP A 319 7.05 -5.02 6.92
N GLU A 320 6.74 -4.01 7.76
CA GLU A 320 6.80 -4.09 9.22
C GLU A 320 5.66 -4.99 9.75
N GLY A 321 5.43 -6.13 9.09
CA GLY A 321 4.59 -7.23 9.54
C GLY A 321 3.18 -7.30 8.97
N GLY A 322 2.73 -6.36 8.13
CA GLY A 322 1.35 -6.36 7.62
C GLY A 322 1.00 -7.60 6.80
N THR A 323 1.80 -7.91 5.78
CA THR A 323 1.60 -9.06 4.89
C THR A 323 1.88 -10.37 5.62
N SER A 324 2.91 -10.38 6.46
CA SER A 324 3.29 -11.54 7.27
C SER A 324 2.21 -11.92 8.30
N GLN A 325 1.65 -10.93 9.01
CA GLN A 325 0.53 -11.15 9.93
C GLN A 325 -0.75 -11.57 9.19
N ALA A 326 -1.03 -10.98 8.03
CA ALA A 326 -2.16 -11.39 7.19
C ALA A 326 -2.04 -12.86 6.74
N ARG A 327 -0.84 -13.31 6.36
CA ARG A 327 -0.56 -14.72 6.03
C ARG A 327 -0.73 -15.64 7.23
N GLU A 328 -0.30 -15.24 8.41
CA GLU A 328 -0.54 -16.00 9.65
C GLU A 328 -2.04 -16.15 9.91
N ARG A 329 -2.80 -15.07 9.72
CA ARG A 329 -4.25 -15.08 9.85
C ARG A 329 -4.92 -15.99 8.83
N LEU A 330 -4.48 -15.95 7.56
CA LEU A 330 -4.94 -16.85 6.50
C LEU A 330 -4.72 -18.33 6.88
N ARG A 331 -3.54 -18.68 7.40
CA ARG A 331 -3.25 -20.06 7.87
C ARG A 331 -4.20 -20.51 8.98
N LEU A 332 -4.51 -19.62 9.93
CA LEU A 332 -5.47 -19.92 11.00
C LEU A 332 -6.89 -20.14 10.46
N LEU A 333 -7.33 -19.33 9.50
CA LEU A 333 -8.63 -19.52 8.85
C LEU A 333 -8.68 -20.84 8.08
N LEU A 334 -7.63 -21.17 7.32
CA LEU A 334 -7.49 -22.45 6.62
C LEU A 334 -7.54 -23.65 7.58
N ALA A 335 -6.83 -23.59 8.70
CA ALA A 335 -6.86 -24.63 9.72
C ALA A 335 -8.26 -24.79 10.32
N ARG A 336 -8.95 -23.68 10.60
CA ARG A 336 -10.32 -23.70 11.13
C ARG A 336 -11.33 -24.22 10.11
N LEU A 337 -11.16 -23.87 8.82
CA LEU A 337 -11.97 -24.40 7.72
C LEU A 337 -11.80 -25.92 7.60
N GLY A 338 -10.56 -26.41 7.66
CA GLY A 338 -10.26 -27.84 7.68
C GLY A 338 -10.86 -28.57 8.89
N GLY A 339 -10.87 -27.92 10.07
CA GLY A 339 -11.49 -28.46 11.28
C GLY A 339 -13.02 -28.56 11.27
N GLN A 340 -13.71 -27.91 10.33
CA GLN A 340 -15.16 -28.08 10.14
C GLN A 340 -15.51 -29.37 9.40
N VAL A 341 -14.52 -30.00 8.74
CA VAL A 341 -14.72 -31.27 8.05
C VAL A 341 -14.78 -32.36 9.11
N ARG A 342 -15.99 -32.67 9.60
CA ARG A 342 -16.18 -33.83 10.48
C ARG A 342 -15.89 -35.10 9.70
N PRO A 343 -15.12 -36.05 10.26
CA PRO A 343 -14.94 -37.34 9.62
C PRO A 343 -16.31 -38.02 9.51
N VAL A 344 -16.78 -38.18 8.27
CA VAL A 344 -18.05 -38.85 7.97
C VAL A 344 -17.94 -40.35 8.25
N ALA A 345 -16.71 -40.89 8.21
CA ALA A 345 -16.44 -42.31 8.35
C ALA A 345 -16.97 -42.93 9.65
N PRO A 346 -16.63 -42.46 10.87
CA PRO A 346 -17.14 -43.07 12.10
C PRO A 346 -18.67 -43.06 12.23
N LEU A 347 -19.33 -42.04 11.69
CA LEU A 347 -20.80 -41.96 11.69
C LEU A 347 -21.40 -42.99 10.74
N VAL A 348 -20.86 -43.10 9.52
CA VAL A 348 -21.32 -44.07 8.53
C VAL A 348 -21.05 -45.49 9.02
N ASP A 349 -19.88 -45.76 9.59
CA ASP A 349 -19.51 -47.06 10.12
C ASP A 349 -20.48 -47.49 11.24
N ALA A 350 -20.79 -46.61 12.20
CA ALA A 350 -21.78 -46.90 13.24
C ALA A 350 -23.20 -47.15 12.68
N LEU A 351 -23.59 -46.44 11.62
CA LEU A 351 -24.86 -46.65 10.93
C LEU A 351 -24.88 -48.00 10.18
N LEU A 352 -23.75 -48.44 9.62
CA LEU A 352 -23.61 -49.74 8.97
C LEU A 352 -23.60 -50.90 9.99
N GLU A 353 -23.02 -50.70 11.18
CA GLU A 353 -23.13 -51.64 12.30
C GLU A 353 -24.58 -51.80 12.75
N LEU A 354 -25.28 -50.68 12.97
CA LEU A 354 -26.72 -50.70 13.31
C LEU A 354 -27.54 -51.39 12.22
N ARG A 355 -27.24 -51.15 10.94
CA ARG A 355 -27.86 -51.84 9.81
C ARG A 355 -27.68 -53.36 9.90
N THR A 356 -26.46 -53.80 10.21
CA THR A 356 -26.09 -55.21 10.33
C THR A 356 -26.86 -55.88 11.47
N ASP A 357 -26.96 -55.21 12.61
CA ASP A 357 -27.72 -55.70 13.76
C ASP A 357 -29.23 -55.77 13.51
N LEU A 358 -29.79 -54.80 12.80
CA LEU A 358 -31.20 -54.83 12.38
C LEU A 358 -31.49 -56.02 11.46
N ARG A 359 -30.57 -56.33 10.53
CA ARG A 359 -30.68 -57.52 9.67
C ARG A 359 -30.63 -58.82 10.48
N LYS A 360 -29.70 -58.95 11.43
CA LYS A 360 -29.61 -60.12 12.33
C LYS A 360 -30.90 -60.34 13.14
N LYS A 361 -31.58 -59.26 13.52
CA LYS A 361 -32.87 -59.29 14.24
C LYS A 361 -34.09 -59.46 13.31
N GLY A 362 -33.89 -59.72 12.02
CA GLY A 362 -34.97 -59.92 11.03
C GLY A 362 -35.73 -58.65 10.63
N ARG A 363 -35.23 -57.46 11.01
CA ARG A 363 -35.87 -56.16 10.73
C ARG A 363 -35.37 -55.56 9.40
N TYR A 364 -35.61 -56.28 8.30
CA TYR A 364 -35.09 -55.92 6.98
C TYR A 364 -35.58 -54.56 6.48
N ASP A 365 -36.86 -54.23 6.69
CA ASP A 365 -37.45 -52.94 6.25
C ASP A 365 -36.73 -51.72 6.86
N LEU A 366 -36.32 -51.82 8.13
CA LEU A 366 -35.58 -50.76 8.81
C LEU A 366 -34.13 -50.66 8.32
N ALA A 367 -33.49 -51.80 8.05
CA ALA A 367 -32.15 -51.85 7.49
C ALA A 367 -32.09 -51.24 6.08
N ASP A 368 -33.12 -51.47 5.26
CA ASP A 368 -33.24 -50.90 3.92
C ASP A 368 -33.62 -49.41 3.94
N SER A 369 -34.45 -49.00 4.90
CA SER A 369 -34.74 -47.58 5.13
C SER A 369 -33.46 -46.80 5.48
N LEU A 370 -32.58 -47.40 6.29
CA LEU A 370 -31.30 -46.80 6.68
C LEU A 370 -30.31 -46.74 5.50
N ARG A 371 -30.23 -47.78 4.66
CA ARG A 371 -29.48 -47.74 3.39
C ARG A 371 -29.97 -46.62 2.47
N THR A 372 -31.28 -46.47 2.35
CA THR A 372 -31.91 -45.43 1.51
C THR A 372 -31.66 -44.03 2.07
N ALA A 373 -31.60 -43.87 3.39
CA ALA A 373 -31.24 -42.61 4.04
C ALA A 373 -29.76 -42.25 3.79
N LEU A 374 -28.85 -43.21 3.92
CA LEU A 374 -27.43 -43.04 3.60
C LEU A 374 -27.21 -42.64 2.12
N GLN A 375 -27.90 -43.30 1.18
CA GLN A 375 -27.84 -42.95 -0.24
C GLN A 375 -28.36 -41.55 -0.54
N ARG A 376 -29.44 -41.12 0.13
CA ARG A 376 -29.94 -39.74 0.03
C ARG A 376 -28.93 -38.71 0.56
N GLY A 377 -28.15 -39.09 1.57
CA GLY A 377 -27.02 -38.31 2.08
C GLY A 377 -25.73 -38.41 1.25
N GLY A 378 -25.76 -39.04 0.07
CA GLY A 378 -24.61 -39.15 -0.82
C GLY A 378 -23.64 -40.31 -0.51
N VAL A 379 -23.99 -41.21 0.42
CA VAL A 379 -23.20 -42.40 0.77
C VAL A 379 -23.69 -43.60 -0.03
N SER A 380 -22.85 -44.15 -0.90
CA SER A 380 -23.11 -45.43 -1.56
C SER A 380 -22.64 -46.57 -0.67
N VAL A 381 -23.49 -47.58 -0.47
CA VAL A 381 -23.19 -48.76 0.35
C VAL A 381 -23.21 -49.99 -0.55
N GLU A 382 -22.13 -50.76 -0.51
CA GLU A 382 -21.97 -52.03 -1.22
C GLU A 382 -21.84 -53.17 -0.20
N ASP A 383 -22.67 -54.20 -0.33
CA ASP A 383 -22.60 -55.37 0.54
C ASP A 383 -21.60 -56.37 -0.06
N THR A 384 -20.56 -56.73 0.69
CA THR A 384 -19.56 -57.74 0.29
C THR A 384 -19.59 -58.94 1.23
N PRO A 385 -19.01 -60.10 0.85
CA PRO A 385 -18.89 -61.27 1.72
C PRO A 385 -18.15 -60.99 3.04
N ASP A 386 -17.24 -60.00 3.04
CA ASP A 386 -16.43 -59.60 4.20
C ASP A 386 -17.10 -58.49 5.04
N GLY A 387 -18.29 -58.02 4.62
CA GLY A 387 -19.06 -56.96 5.28
C GLY A 387 -19.46 -55.81 4.35
N PRO A 388 -20.28 -54.87 4.83
CA PRO A 388 -20.66 -53.70 4.04
C PRO A 388 -19.49 -52.71 3.91
N THR A 389 -19.17 -52.31 2.68
CA THR A 389 -18.23 -51.22 2.38
C THR A 389 -19.01 -49.99 1.88
N TRP A 390 -18.41 -48.80 1.93
CA TRP A 390 -19.08 -47.58 1.50
C TRP A 390 -18.14 -46.58 0.82
N SER A 391 -18.71 -45.69 0.02
CA SER A 391 -18.02 -44.58 -0.64
C SER A 391 -18.91 -43.34 -0.70
N LEU A 392 -18.30 -42.14 -0.74
CA LEU A 392 -19.02 -40.89 -1.00
C LEU A 392 -19.22 -40.73 -2.51
N ARG A 393 -20.44 -40.43 -2.96
CA ARG A 393 -20.66 -40.00 -4.34
C ARG A 393 -19.88 -38.72 -4.58
N LYS A 394 -19.05 -38.70 -5.63
CA LYS A 394 -18.51 -37.45 -6.15
C LYS A 394 -19.67 -36.55 -6.58
N PRO A 395 -19.66 -35.26 -6.22
CA PRO A 395 -20.60 -34.31 -6.80
C PRO A 395 -20.41 -34.29 -8.34
N PRO A 396 -21.47 -34.04 -9.12
CA PRO A 396 -21.33 -33.87 -10.56
C PRO A 396 -20.34 -32.72 -10.83
N ALA A 397 -19.41 -32.97 -11.74
CA ALA A 397 -18.34 -32.05 -12.12
C ALA A 397 -18.85 -30.76 -12.75
#